data_AF-A0A8S3SCK5-F1
#
_entry.id   AF-A0A8S3SCK5-F1
#
_cell.length_a   1.000
_cell.length_b   1.000
_cell.length_c   1.000
_cell.angle_alpha   90.00
_cell.angle_beta   90.00
_cell.angle_gamma   90.00
#
_symmetry.space_group_name_H-M   'P 1'
#
loop_
_entity.id
_entity.type
_entity.pdbx_description
1 polymer ?
#
loop_
_entity_poly.entity_id
_entity_poly.type
_entity_poly.pdbx_seq_one_letter_code
_entity_poly.pdbx_strand_id
1 'polypeptide(L)'
;MPGDKLLSKWHGRLKVKTTAEQQEAKRKEREKKLKLYNAGTKAAFKKRENGEYDEEGLKITGEILAVNPDFYTLWNFRKEIFVNFLQTRGTDEVQKIMENELYFLESCLKVNPKSYGTWHHRTFIMENMPKPDWDRELQLCNTFLDYDERNFHCWDYRRFVVMMAEVSLDDELGFTTQKITTNFSNYSSWHYRSKLLPMLHPDPTQPAWVQEDVILKGKKKQQISCIHASRKTKRITVLLTRPIMVGRGNSLILSIHGKSVAGQWKTPTGSSSFSVLWIKDLTESIPEEKEVSVSVTLIPDIDKDTQFSQGLQIDADQEEAWVMADFKSGSRFSNELSAATSSTLETELESIKELHGVEPDNKWVLLTMFSLMMAIDRTHSMYKLEIRECIDQLIKVDLKREAYYRDTKSKFILQSILETQDKNAREMSLKDEGLTALYHTEWMLLLTSIDLSNNALSTVKSLSNLRCLKCLCLDNNHLKDLDGLQHCHQLCELSVKINDLNSAEDLYILENNKCLVKINVYGNPLCRYKDHTTKIKKNIPSLLSIDDNKCTSAPS
;
A
#
# COMPACT_ATOMS: atom_id res chain seq x y z
N MET A 1 3.66 -36.23 -22.91
CA MET A 1 4.05 -37.24 -21.89
C MET A 1 3.47 -36.81 -20.54
N PRO A 2 3.05 -37.73 -19.65
CA PRO A 2 2.08 -37.42 -18.60
C PRO A 2 2.72 -36.63 -17.45
N GLY A 3 2.38 -35.34 -17.38
CA GLY A 3 2.86 -34.35 -16.40
C GLY A 3 2.12 -34.31 -15.07
N ASP A 4 1.39 -35.37 -14.70
CA ASP A 4 0.61 -35.42 -13.46
C ASP A 4 1.28 -36.34 -12.45
N LYS A 5 2.19 -35.81 -11.59
CA LYS A 5 2.51 -36.45 -10.28
C LYS A 5 3.39 -35.67 -9.30
N LEU A 6 3.45 -34.34 -9.35
CA LEU A 6 4.20 -33.56 -8.36
C LEU A 6 3.37 -32.44 -7.72
N LEU A 7 2.19 -32.83 -7.22
CA LEU A 7 1.37 -31.98 -6.37
C LEU A 7 1.42 -32.50 -4.93
N SER A 8 1.70 -31.59 -4.00
CA SER A 8 1.63 -31.86 -2.57
C SER A 8 0.30 -32.52 -2.20
N LYS A 9 0.27 -33.34 -1.14
CA LYS A 9 -0.89 -34.18 -0.77
C LYS A 9 -2.22 -33.41 -0.56
N TRP A 10 -2.19 -32.08 -0.53
CA TRP A 10 -3.31 -31.19 -0.23
C TRP A 10 -3.84 -30.40 -1.44
N HIS A 11 -3.05 -30.14 -2.49
CA HIS A 11 -3.44 -29.27 -3.61
C HIS A 11 -3.59 -30.06 -4.92
N GLY A 12 -4.51 -29.62 -5.79
CA GLY A 12 -4.70 -30.18 -7.14
C GLY A 12 -5.12 -31.66 -7.20
N ARG A 13 -5.60 -32.25 -6.09
CA ARG A 13 -6.12 -33.61 -6.08
C ARG A 13 -7.47 -33.71 -6.79
N LEU A 14 -7.46 -34.35 -7.96
CA LEU A 14 -8.69 -34.74 -8.64
C LEU A 14 -9.47 -35.74 -7.78
N LYS A 15 -10.77 -35.48 -7.59
CA LYS A 15 -11.67 -36.40 -6.89
C LYS A 15 -12.03 -37.57 -7.81
N VAL A 16 -11.23 -38.64 -7.73
CA VAL A 16 -11.48 -39.88 -8.49
C VAL A 16 -12.45 -40.78 -7.72
N LYS A 17 -13.53 -41.22 -8.37
CA LYS A 17 -14.41 -42.27 -7.83
C LYS A 17 -13.63 -43.60 -7.86
N THR A 18 -13.20 -44.08 -6.70
CA THR A 18 -12.52 -45.37 -6.55
C THR A 18 -13.48 -46.43 -6.02
N THR A 19 -13.36 -47.67 -6.51
CA THR A 19 -14.15 -48.80 -5.99
C THR A 19 -13.76 -49.16 -4.56
N ALA A 20 -14.64 -49.82 -3.82
CA ALA A 20 -14.37 -50.23 -2.43
C ALA A 20 -13.11 -51.11 -2.32
N GLU A 21 -12.89 -52.00 -3.29
CA GLU A 21 -11.70 -52.85 -3.36
C GLU A 21 -10.41 -52.05 -3.56
N GLN A 22 -10.42 -51.06 -4.46
CA GLN A 22 -9.26 -50.18 -4.67
C GLN A 22 -8.98 -49.27 -3.46
N GLN A 23 -10.03 -48.86 -2.74
CA GLN A 23 -9.89 -48.10 -1.49
C GLN A 23 -9.23 -48.95 -0.41
N GLU A 24 -9.66 -50.20 -0.27
CA GLU A 24 -9.13 -51.14 0.72
C GLU A 24 -7.67 -51.53 0.42
N ALA A 25 -7.32 -51.77 -0.86
CA ALA A 25 -5.94 -52.01 -1.27
C ALA A 25 -5.03 -50.81 -0.96
N LYS A 26 -5.47 -49.59 -1.29
CA LYS A 26 -4.74 -48.35 -0.97
C LYS A 26 -4.63 -48.12 0.54
N ARG A 27 -5.64 -48.51 1.33
CA ARG A 27 -5.60 -48.42 2.79
C ARG A 27 -4.51 -49.33 3.36
N LYS A 28 -4.50 -50.61 2.98
CA LYS A 28 -3.48 -51.59 3.41
C LYS A 28 -2.07 -51.15 3.05
N GLU A 29 -1.86 -50.59 1.85
CA GLU A 29 -0.56 -50.07 1.42
C GLU A 29 -0.12 -48.88 2.29
N ARG A 30 -1.02 -47.93 2.57
CA ARG A 30 -0.73 -46.77 3.43
C ARG A 30 -0.42 -47.17 4.85
N GLU A 31 -1.12 -48.17 5.41
CA GLU A 31 -0.86 -48.68 6.76
C GLU A 31 0.52 -49.30 6.88
N LYS A 32 0.96 -50.07 5.87
CA LYS A 32 2.33 -50.60 5.84
C LYS A 32 3.37 -49.48 5.81
N LYS A 33 3.19 -48.48 4.93
CA LYS A 33 4.08 -47.30 4.84
C LYS A 33 4.08 -46.49 6.14
N LEU A 34 2.92 -46.32 6.78
CA LEU A 34 2.80 -45.59 8.04
C LEU A 34 3.51 -46.28 9.21
N LYS A 35 3.46 -47.62 9.27
CA LYS A 35 4.21 -48.38 10.29
C LYS A 35 5.72 -48.14 10.18
N LEU A 36 6.27 -48.23 8.97
CA LEU A 36 7.69 -47.95 8.71
C LEU A 36 8.04 -46.49 9.03
N TYR A 37 7.22 -45.55 8.59
CA TYR A 37 7.39 -44.12 8.87
C TYR A 37 7.44 -43.82 10.38
N ASN A 38 6.52 -44.41 11.16
CA ASN A 38 6.47 -44.23 12.61
C ASN A 38 7.65 -44.89 13.33
N ALA A 39 8.07 -46.07 12.88
CA ALA A 39 9.23 -46.76 13.43
C ALA A 39 10.52 -45.95 13.19
N GLY A 40 10.75 -45.49 11.96
CA GLY A 40 11.88 -44.63 11.62
C GLY A 40 11.88 -43.32 12.40
N THR A 41 10.71 -42.67 12.53
CA THR A 41 10.60 -41.41 13.29
C THR A 41 10.99 -41.60 14.76
N LYS A 42 10.49 -42.68 15.40
CA LYS A 42 10.86 -43.01 16.79
C LYS A 42 12.35 -43.30 16.94
N ALA A 43 12.94 -44.03 15.99
CA ALA A 43 14.37 -44.32 15.99
C ALA A 43 15.20 -43.04 15.86
N ALA A 44 14.84 -42.14 14.95
CA ALA A 44 15.51 -40.85 14.79
C ALA A 44 15.45 -40.01 16.07
N PHE A 45 14.29 -39.91 16.72
CA PHE A 45 14.17 -39.16 17.97
C PHE A 45 14.96 -39.79 19.12
N LYS A 46 14.98 -41.11 19.25
CA LYS A 46 15.78 -41.79 20.26
C LYS A 46 17.28 -41.51 20.08
N LYS A 47 17.78 -41.56 18.84
CA LYS A 47 19.19 -41.23 18.54
C LYS A 47 19.51 -39.79 18.91
N ARG A 48 18.62 -38.85 18.55
CA ARG A 48 18.76 -37.44 18.92
C ARG A 48 18.79 -37.22 20.44
N GLU A 49 17.87 -37.85 21.18
CA GLU A 49 17.82 -37.79 22.64
C GLU A 49 19.10 -38.33 23.30
N ASN A 50 19.69 -39.37 22.71
CA ASN A 50 20.94 -39.96 23.18
C ASN A 50 22.20 -39.19 22.76
N GLY A 51 22.08 -38.13 21.95
CA GLY A 51 23.24 -37.41 21.39
C GLY A 51 24.03 -38.23 20.36
N GLU A 52 23.39 -39.21 19.71
CA GLU A 52 24.01 -40.07 18.70
C GLU A 52 23.97 -39.39 17.32
N TYR A 53 25.00 -38.60 17.03
CA TYR A 53 25.16 -37.86 15.77
C TYR A 53 26.01 -38.64 14.76
N ASP A 54 25.37 -39.53 13.99
CA ASP A 54 26.05 -40.45 13.07
C ASP A 54 25.36 -40.58 11.70
N GLU A 55 25.99 -41.31 10.77
CA GLU A 55 25.47 -41.53 9.42
C GLU A 55 24.18 -42.37 9.40
N GLU A 56 23.95 -43.20 10.41
CA GLU A 56 22.69 -43.95 10.55
C GLU A 56 21.53 -42.98 10.87
N GLY A 57 21.79 -41.93 11.66
CA GLY A 57 20.86 -40.82 11.86
C GLY A 57 20.49 -40.12 10.54
N LEU A 58 21.46 -39.89 9.64
CA LEU A 58 21.21 -39.37 8.30
C LEU A 58 20.41 -40.36 7.44
N LYS A 59 20.70 -41.66 7.51
CA LYS A 59 19.96 -42.66 6.74
C LYS A 59 18.48 -42.72 7.16
N ILE A 60 18.22 -42.87 8.46
CA ILE A 60 16.85 -42.99 9.00
C ILE A 60 16.02 -41.74 8.68
N THR A 61 16.58 -40.55 8.89
CA THR A 61 15.86 -39.30 8.57
C THR A 61 15.67 -39.13 7.06
N GLY A 62 16.63 -39.58 6.24
CA GLY A 62 16.57 -39.52 4.79
C GLY A 62 15.42 -40.34 4.19
N GLU A 63 15.21 -41.57 4.70
CA GLU A 63 14.09 -42.43 4.28
C GLU A 63 12.72 -41.78 4.51
N ILE A 64 12.58 -41.01 5.60
CA ILE A 64 11.35 -40.32 5.95
C ILE A 64 11.16 -39.06 5.10
N LEU A 65 12.21 -38.24 5.00
CA LEU A 65 12.19 -36.96 4.31
C LEU A 65 12.10 -37.10 2.79
N ALA A 66 12.61 -38.20 2.20
CA ALA A 66 12.40 -38.53 0.79
C ALA A 66 10.91 -38.66 0.43
N VAL A 67 10.05 -39.02 1.39
CA VAL A 67 8.61 -39.18 1.18
C VAL A 67 7.82 -37.98 1.72
N ASN A 68 8.32 -37.34 2.77
CA ASN A 68 7.70 -36.18 3.40
C ASN A 68 8.76 -35.12 3.74
N PRO A 69 9.19 -34.31 2.76
CA PRO A 69 10.22 -33.30 2.96
C PRO A 69 9.79 -32.14 3.87
N ASP A 70 8.52 -32.08 4.27
CA ASP A 70 7.99 -31.00 5.12
C ASP A 70 8.06 -31.32 6.63
N PHE A 71 8.71 -32.43 7.01
CA PHE A 71 8.92 -32.76 8.42
C PHE A 71 10.13 -32.00 9.01
N TYR A 72 9.88 -30.75 9.42
CA TYR A 72 10.92 -29.80 9.86
C TYR A 72 11.85 -30.31 10.97
N THR A 73 11.32 -31.02 11.96
CA THR A 73 12.13 -31.53 13.09
C THR A 73 13.24 -32.47 12.65
N LEU A 74 13.03 -33.25 11.59
CA LEU A 74 14.05 -34.16 11.08
C LEU A 74 15.17 -33.40 10.35
N TRP A 75 14.85 -32.30 9.66
CA TRP A 75 15.87 -31.40 9.12
C TRP A 75 16.76 -30.81 10.23
N ASN A 76 16.18 -30.42 11.36
CA ASN A 76 16.96 -29.94 12.50
C ASN A 76 17.90 -31.00 13.06
N PHE A 77 17.43 -32.25 13.17
CA PHE A 77 18.31 -33.34 13.60
C PHE A 77 19.44 -33.59 12.60
N ARG A 78 19.18 -33.54 11.29
CA ARG A 78 20.24 -33.61 10.28
C ARG A 78 21.25 -32.48 10.43
N LYS A 79 20.81 -31.24 10.67
CA LYS A 79 21.71 -30.09 10.92
C LYS A 79 22.63 -30.36 12.11
N GLU A 80 22.09 -30.87 13.21
CA GLU A 80 22.91 -31.24 14.39
C GLU A 80 23.98 -32.29 14.05
N ILE A 81 23.64 -33.28 13.22
CA ILE A 81 24.61 -34.27 12.74
C ILE A 81 25.73 -33.62 11.91
N PHE A 82 25.38 -32.74 10.95
CA PHE A 82 26.38 -32.04 10.14
C PHE A 82 27.26 -31.10 10.97
N VAL A 83 26.71 -30.40 11.96
CA VAL A 83 27.48 -29.59 12.91
C VAL A 83 28.49 -30.44 13.67
N ASN A 84 28.09 -31.63 14.13
CA ASN A 84 29.00 -32.55 14.79
C ASN A 84 30.10 -33.05 13.84
N PHE A 85 29.77 -33.39 12.58
CA PHE A 85 30.75 -33.85 11.60
C PHE A 85 31.80 -32.79 11.26
N LEU A 86 31.39 -31.53 11.11
CA LEU A 86 32.30 -30.41 10.88
C LEU A 86 33.33 -30.22 12.00
N GLN A 87 32.99 -30.63 13.23
CA GLN A 87 33.88 -30.52 14.39
C GLN A 87 34.77 -31.75 14.60
N THR A 88 34.32 -32.92 14.16
CA THR A 88 34.91 -34.21 14.55
C THR A 88 35.59 -34.97 13.42
N ARG A 89 35.31 -34.63 12.16
CA ARG A 89 35.81 -35.34 10.98
C ARG A 89 36.73 -34.48 10.12
N GLY A 90 37.48 -35.13 9.22
CA GLY A 90 38.38 -34.45 8.29
C GLY A 90 37.62 -33.69 7.20
N THR A 91 38.18 -32.56 6.75
CA THR A 91 37.54 -31.68 5.76
C THR A 91 37.11 -32.38 4.47
N ASP A 92 37.98 -33.22 3.88
CA ASP A 92 37.67 -33.93 2.63
C ASP A 92 36.56 -34.98 2.81
N GLU A 93 36.47 -35.57 4.01
CA GLU A 93 35.40 -36.51 4.34
C GLU A 93 34.06 -35.78 4.47
N VAL A 94 34.03 -34.67 5.20
CA VAL A 94 32.82 -33.85 5.37
C VAL A 94 32.33 -33.28 4.04
N GLN A 95 33.24 -32.82 3.19
CA GLN A 95 32.94 -32.35 1.84
C GLN A 95 32.15 -33.41 1.05
N LYS A 96 32.65 -34.65 1.01
CA LYS A 96 32.00 -35.75 0.30
C LYS A 96 30.62 -36.09 0.85
N ILE A 97 30.44 -36.06 2.18
CA ILE A 97 29.13 -36.34 2.81
C ILE A 97 28.14 -35.24 2.46
N MET A 98 28.56 -33.96 2.49
CA MET A 98 27.70 -32.84 2.12
C MET A 98 27.36 -32.81 0.62
N GLU A 99 28.28 -33.23 -0.26
CA GLU A 99 27.97 -33.41 -1.69
C GLU A 99 26.87 -34.46 -1.91
N ASN A 100 26.93 -35.58 -1.19
CA ASN A 100 25.88 -36.60 -1.19
C ASN A 100 24.55 -36.03 -0.66
N GLU A 101 24.60 -35.18 0.37
CA GLU A 101 23.43 -34.49 0.90
C GLU A 101 22.76 -33.60 -0.15
N LEU A 102 23.54 -32.90 -0.98
CA LEU A 102 22.98 -32.09 -2.06
C LEU A 102 22.19 -32.92 -3.08
N TYR A 103 22.63 -34.13 -3.41
CA TYR A 103 21.86 -35.04 -4.29
C TYR A 103 20.57 -35.53 -3.61
N PHE A 104 20.64 -35.85 -2.32
CA PHE A 104 19.45 -36.20 -1.54
C PHE A 104 18.45 -35.04 -1.50
N LEU A 105 18.90 -33.82 -1.24
CA LEU A 105 18.06 -32.63 -1.23
C LEU A 105 17.41 -32.36 -2.60
N GLU A 106 18.15 -32.55 -3.69
CA GLU A 106 17.60 -32.44 -5.04
C GLU A 106 16.47 -33.47 -5.26
N SER A 107 16.62 -34.70 -4.75
CA SER A 107 15.55 -35.70 -4.81
C SER A 107 14.31 -35.29 -4.00
N CYS A 108 14.51 -34.66 -2.83
CA CYS A 108 13.43 -34.12 -2.01
C CYS A 108 12.71 -32.94 -2.72
N LEU A 109 13.46 -32.06 -3.37
CA LEU A 109 12.91 -30.96 -4.17
C LEU A 109 12.15 -31.46 -5.39
N LYS A 110 12.59 -32.57 -6.00
CA LYS A 110 11.81 -33.24 -7.06
C LYS A 110 10.48 -33.75 -6.54
N VAL A 111 10.37 -34.17 -5.27
CA VAL A 111 9.10 -34.60 -4.64
C VAL A 111 8.20 -33.42 -4.28
N ASN A 112 8.77 -32.38 -3.67
CA ASN A 112 8.05 -31.14 -3.36
C ASN A 112 8.97 -29.93 -3.61
N PRO A 113 8.89 -29.28 -4.78
CA PRO A 113 9.74 -28.12 -5.11
C PRO A 113 9.40 -26.87 -4.30
N LYS A 114 8.35 -26.93 -3.47
CA LYS A 114 7.85 -25.84 -2.61
C LYS A 114 8.04 -26.15 -1.12
N SER A 115 8.92 -27.11 -0.80
CA SER A 115 9.23 -27.46 0.59
C SER A 115 10.18 -26.44 1.21
N TYR A 116 9.69 -25.65 2.17
CA TYR A 116 10.52 -24.71 2.94
C TYR A 116 11.70 -25.40 3.64
N GLY A 117 11.44 -26.55 4.28
CA GLY A 117 12.46 -27.29 5.03
C GLY A 117 13.63 -27.73 4.14
N THR A 118 13.32 -28.20 2.93
CA THR A 118 14.32 -28.67 1.97
C THR A 118 15.20 -27.53 1.45
N TRP A 119 14.60 -26.43 1.00
CA TRP A 119 15.35 -25.26 0.53
C TRP A 119 16.22 -24.65 1.65
N HIS A 120 15.67 -24.51 2.85
CA HIS A 120 16.42 -23.98 3.99
C HIS A 120 17.57 -24.89 4.43
N HIS A 121 17.37 -26.21 4.42
CA HIS A 121 18.46 -27.17 4.70
C HIS A 121 19.53 -27.12 3.62
N ARG A 122 19.16 -26.93 2.35
CA ARG A 122 20.13 -26.74 1.27
C ARG A 122 21.00 -25.49 1.45
N THR A 123 20.41 -24.37 1.84
CA THR A 123 21.15 -23.15 2.23
C THR A 123 22.15 -23.46 3.35
N PHE A 124 21.71 -24.12 4.42
CA PHE A 124 22.60 -24.50 5.52
C PHE A 124 23.78 -25.36 5.06
N ILE A 125 23.55 -26.36 4.19
CA ILE A 125 24.62 -27.19 3.65
C ILE A 125 25.61 -26.34 2.85
N MET A 126 25.12 -25.48 1.95
CA MET A 126 25.99 -24.64 1.11
C MET A 126 26.79 -23.61 1.92
N GLU A 127 26.22 -23.04 2.98
CA GLU A 127 26.92 -22.10 3.87
C GLU A 127 28.04 -22.75 4.69
N ASN A 128 27.91 -24.04 4.99
CA ASN A 128 28.84 -24.76 5.87
C ASN A 128 29.73 -25.76 5.13
N MET A 129 29.56 -25.91 3.81
CA MET A 129 30.38 -26.78 2.98
C MET A 129 31.80 -26.21 2.86
N PRO A 130 32.86 -27.03 3.05
CA PRO A 130 34.23 -26.55 2.93
C PRO A 130 34.58 -25.95 1.56
N LYS A 131 34.08 -26.55 0.49
CA LYS A 131 34.30 -26.12 -0.91
C LYS A 131 32.95 -26.12 -1.66
N PRO A 132 32.13 -25.08 -1.52
CA PRO A 132 30.84 -24.99 -2.21
C PRO A 132 31.02 -24.79 -3.72
N ASP A 133 30.25 -25.53 -4.52
CA ASP A 133 30.16 -25.36 -5.97
C ASP A 133 28.94 -24.50 -6.31
N TRP A 134 29.16 -23.19 -6.45
CA TRP A 134 28.09 -22.24 -6.73
C TRP A 134 27.57 -22.30 -8.17
N ASP A 135 28.40 -22.70 -9.13
CA ASP A 135 27.99 -22.84 -10.53
C ASP A 135 26.95 -23.95 -10.68
N ARG A 136 27.15 -25.07 -9.98
CA ARG A 136 26.14 -26.14 -9.88
C ARG A 136 24.83 -25.63 -9.31
N GLU A 137 24.88 -24.78 -8.27
CA GLU A 137 23.67 -24.25 -7.64
C GLU A 137 22.93 -23.23 -8.53
N LEU A 138 23.65 -22.43 -9.31
CA LEU A 138 23.06 -21.57 -10.34
C LEU A 138 22.35 -22.41 -11.42
N GLN A 139 22.97 -23.49 -11.88
CA GLN A 139 22.37 -24.42 -12.85
C GLN A 139 21.14 -25.13 -12.30
N LEU A 140 21.17 -25.51 -11.01
CA LEU A 140 19.99 -26.05 -10.33
C LEU A 140 18.86 -25.02 -10.32
N CYS A 141 19.15 -23.77 -9.96
CA CYS A 141 18.15 -22.70 -10.00
C CYS A 141 17.56 -22.53 -11.40
N ASN A 142 18.40 -22.52 -12.44
CA ASN A 142 17.95 -22.42 -13.82
C ASN A 142 16.97 -23.56 -14.15
N THR A 143 17.33 -24.80 -13.81
CA THR A 143 16.53 -26.00 -14.07
C THR A 143 15.17 -25.93 -13.36
N PHE A 144 15.14 -25.58 -12.06
CA PHE A 144 13.88 -25.49 -11.32
C PHE A 144 13.01 -24.31 -11.77
N LEU A 145 13.60 -23.21 -12.23
CA LEU A 145 12.88 -22.07 -12.81
C LEU A 145 12.47 -22.29 -14.27
N ASP A 146 13.08 -23.22 -15.01
CA ASP A 146 12.57 -23.67 -16.30
C ASP A 146 11.36 -24.60 -16.12
N TYR A 147 11.33 -25.37 -15.02
CA TYR A 147 10.21 -26.23 -14.68
C TYR A 147 9.00 -25.47 -14.10
N ASP A 148 9.23 -24.59 -13.11
CA ASP A 148 8.21 -23.70 -12.53
C ASP A 148 8.80 -22.30 -12.37
N GLU A 149 8.65 -21.49 -13.41
CA GLU A 149 9.19 -20.13 -13.47
C GLU A 149 8.62 -19.17 -12.40
N ARG A 150 7.52 -19.59 -11.74
CA ARG A 150 6.83 -18.85 -10.68
C ARG A 150 7.17 -19.38 -9.29
N ASN A 151 8.06 -20.37 -9.17
CA ASN A 151 8.50 -20.91 -7.89
C ASN A 151 9.32 -19.87 -7.10
N PHE A 152 8.65 -19.13 -6.21
CA PHE A 152 9.31 -18.09 -5.42
C PHE A 152 10.40 -18.65 -4.50
N HIS A 153 10.30 -19.90 -4.03
CA HIS A 153 11.36 -20.50 -3.22
C HIS A 153 12.67 -20.64 -4.00
N CYS A 154 12.58 -21.02 -5.27
CA CYS A 154 13.74 -21.13 -6.13
C CYS A 154 14.29 -19.76 -6.50
N TRP A 155 13.43 -18.75 -6.72
CA TRP A 155 13.88 -17.37 -6.88
C TRP A 155 14.58 -16.84 -5.62
N ASP A 156 14.08 -17.17 -4.43
CA ASP A 156 14.68 -16.77 -3.15
C ASP A 156 16.04 -17.45 -2.95
N TYR A 157 16.12 -18.76 -3.22
CA TYR A 157 17.37 -19.51 -3.17
C TYR A 157 18.38 -19.00 -4.21
N ARG A 158 17.94 -18.66 -5.43
CA ARG A 158 18.80 -18.05 -6.44
C ARG A 158 19.41 -16.74 -5.94
N ARG A 159 18.63 -15.86 -5.28
CA ARG A 159 19.17 -14.61 -4.71
C ARG A 159 20.25 -14.88 -3.66
N PHE A 160 20.07 -15.91 -2.83
CA PHE A 160 21.11 -16.36 -1.92
C PHE A 160 22.37 -16.84 -2.68
N VAL A 161 22.22 -17.71 -3.68
CA VAL A 161 23.34 -18.21 -4.49
C VAL A 161 24.07 -17.09 -5.21
N VAL A 162 23.36 -16.18 -5.88
CA VAL A 162 23.91 -15.00 -6.58
C VAL A 162 24.75 -14.14 -5.64
N MET A 163 24.26 -13.91 -4.42
CA MET A 163 24.98 -13.17 -3.39
C MET A 163 26.26 -13.89 -2.95
N MET A 164 26.18 -15.20 -2.67
CA MET A 164 27.32 -15.98 -2.20
C MET A 164 28.38 -16.25 -3.28
N ALA A 165 27.95 -16.34 -4.53
CA ALA A 165 28.80 -16.54 -5.70
C ALA A 165 29.37 -15.23 -6.27
N GLU A 166 29.01 -14.08 -5.68
CA GLU A 166 29.41 -12.74 -6.13
C GLU A 166 29.08 -12.48 -7.61
N VAL A 167 27.96 -13.01 -8.09
CA VAL A 167 27.49 -12.78 -9.47
C VAL A 167 27.18 -11.29 -9.65
N SER A 168 27.66 -10.72 -10.77
CA SER A 168 27.46 -9.31 -11.04
C SER A 168 25.98 -8.97 -11.22
N LEU A 169 25.60 -7.76 -10.83
CA LEU A 169 24.21 -7.29 -10.98
C LEU A 169 23.80 -7.23 -12.47
N ASP A 170 24.75 -6.94 -13.37
CA ASP A 170 24.52 -6.93 -14.81
C ASP A 170 24.22 -8.33 -15.36
N ASP A 171 24.96 -9.35 -14.92
CA ASP A 171 24.72 -10.74 -15.33
C ASP A 171 23.34 -11.22 -14.83
N GLU A 172 22.98 -10.89 -13.60
CA GLU A 172 21.68 -11.27 -13.05
C GLU A 172 20.54 -10.48 -13.71
N LEU A 173 20.77 -9.23 -14.08
CA LEU A 173 19.83 -8.48 -14.93
C LEU A 173 19.69 -9.15 -16.30
N GLY A 174 20.79 -9.64 -16.88
CA GLY A 174 20.81 -10.45 -18.10
C GLY A 174 19.96 -11.71 -17.98
N PHE A 175 20.08 -12.44 -16.87
CA PHE A 175 19.24 -13.61 -16.57
C PHE A 175 17.74 -13.26 -16.53
N THR A 176 17.36 -12.17 -15.84
CA THR A 176 15.93 -11.75 -15.84
C THR A 176 15.45 -11.37 -17.24
N THR A 177 16.32 -10.78 -18.06
CA THR A 177 16.01 -10.42 -19.45
C THR A 177 15.71 -11.68 -20.27
N GLN A 178 16.55 -12.71 -20.15
CA GLN A 178 16.31 -14.01 -20.80
C GLN A 178 14.95 -14.60 -20.40
N LYS A 179 14.61 -14.60 -19.10
CA LYS A 179 13.33 -15.15 -18.60
C LYS A 179 12.13 -14.38 -19.13
N ILE A 180 12.21 -13.05 -19.21
CA ILE A 180 11.15 -12.20 -19.77
C ILE A 180 11.01 -12.41 -21.28
N THR A 181 12.11 -12.55 -22.02
CA THR A 181 12.05 -12.83 -23.47
C THR A 181 11.39 -14.19 -23.76
N THR A 182 11.64 -15.20 -22.92
CA THR A 182 10.99 -16.51 -23.04
C THR A 182 9.50 -16.46 -22.67
N ASN A 183 9.16 -15.77 -21.58
CA ASN A 183 7.77 -15.52 -21.20
C ASN A 183 7.61 -14.11 -20.64
N PHE A 184 7.04 -13.23 -21.46
CA PHE A 184 6.85 -11.83 -21.10
C PHE A 184 5.97 -11.64 -19.85
N SER A 185 5.06 -12.58 -19.58
CA SER A 185 4.15 -12.54 -18.43
C SER A 185 4.76 -13.10 -17.13
N ASN A 186 6.07 -13.36 -17.09
CA ASN A 186 6.74 -13.86 -15.89
C ASN A 186 6.87 -12.76 -14.83
N TYR A 187 5.86 -12.70 -13.94
CA TYR A 187 5.84 -11.73 -12.84
C TYR A 187 7.07 -11.81 -11.91
N SER A 188 7.61 -13.01 -11.67
CA SER A 188 8.73 -13.18 -10.75
C SER A 188 10.00 -12.50 -11.28
N SER A 189 10.24 -12.57 -12.60
CA SER A 189 11.35 -11.87 -13.24
C SER A 189 11.18 -10.35 -13.22
N TRP A 190 9.98 -9.83 -13.52
CA TRP A 190 9.67 -8.40 -13.41
C TRP A 190 9.82 -7.88 -11.98
N HIS A 191 9.30 -8.64 -11.00
CA HIS A 191 9.46 -8.33 -9.58
C HIS A 191 10.93 -8.26 -9.18
N TYR A 192 11.76 -9.18 -9.69
CA TYR A 192 13.17 -9.18 -9.35
C TYR A 192 13.93 -8.01 -9.99
N ARG A 193 13.62 -7.64 -11.24
CA ARG A 193 14.14 -6.39 -11.86
C ARG A 193 13.81 -5.16 -11.03
N SER A 194 12.63 -5.13 -10.41
CA SER A 194 12.21 -4.08 -9.48
C SER A 194 13.11 -3.94 -8.24
N LYS A 195 13.96 -4.94 -7.92
CA LYS A 195 15.02 -4.86 -6.90
C LYS A 195 16.39 -4.60 -7.48
N LEU A 196 16.71 -5.23 -8.62
CA LEU A 196 18.02 -5.13 -9.25
C LEU A 196 18.29 -3.71 -9.78
N LEU A 197 17.30 -3.09 -10.43
CA LEU A 197 17.48 -1.77 -11.04
C LEU A 197 17.84 -0.68 -10.00
N PRO A 198 17.19 -0.60 -8.82
CA PRO A 198 17.63 0.30 -7.75
C PRO A 198 19.04 0.02 -7.22
N MET A 199 19.54 -1.21 -7.32
CA MET A 199 20.92 -1.54 -6.90
C MET A 199 21.95 -1.14 -7.96
N LEU A 200 21.61 -1.30 -9.24
CA LEU A 200 22.45 -0.88 -10.39
C LEU A 200 22.49 0.64 -10.56
N HIS A 201 21.37 1.31 -10.26
CA HIS A 201 21.20 2.75 -10.37
C HIS A 201 20.73 3.32 -9.03
N PRO A 202 21.60 3.31 -8.00
CA PRO A 202 21.21 3.70 -6.65
C PRO A 202 20.81 5.18 -6.60
N ASP A 203 19.60 5.42 -6.10
CA ASP A 203 19.17 6.76 -5.67
C ASP A 203 19.72 7.01 -4.26
N PRO A 204 20.62 7.99 -4.06
CA PRO A 204 21.20 8.29 -2.74
C PRO A 204 20.16 8.69 -1.70
N THR A 205 18.93 9.02 -2.10
CA THR A 205 17.85 9.43 -1.18
C THR A 205 16.88 8.29 -0.81
N GLN A 206 16.87 7.16 -1.52
CA GLN A 206 16.12 5.93 -1.14
C GLN A 206 16.73 4.68 -1.82
N PRO A 207 17.51 3.85 -1.10
CA PRO A 207 18.21 2.69 -1.68
C PRO A 207 17.32 1.45 -1.90
N ALA A 208 16.01 1.61 -2.10
CA ALA A 208 15.04 0.52 -1.99
C ALA A 208 14.05 0.42 -3.18
N TRP A 209 13.17 -0.59 -3.11
CA TRP A 209 12.08 -0.96 -4.04
C TRP A 209 11.39 0.27 -4.68
N VAL A 210 11.33 0.32 -6.01
CA VAL A 210 10.57 1.34 -6.75
C VAL A 210 9.11 0.90 -6.85
N GLN A 211 8.19 1.76 -6.41
CA GLN A 211 6.74 1.56 -6.61
C GLN A 211 6.37 1.90 -8.06
N GLU A 212 5.38 1.21 -8.62
CA GLU A 212 4.96 1.38 -10.03
C GLU A 212 4.54 2.82 -10.36
N ASP A 213 3.89 3.51 -9.42
CA ASP A 213 3.50 4.91 -9.58
C ASP A 213 4.72 5.85 -9.63
N VAL A 214 5.84 5.50 -9.00
CA VAL A 214 7.10 6.24 -9.09
C VAL A 214 7.72 6.09 -10.48
N ILE A 215 7.52 4.97 -11.17
CA ILE A 215 8.02 4.77 -12.54
C ILE A 215 7.33 5.74 -13.50
N LEU A 216 6.00 5.84 -13.42
CA LEU A 216 5.21 6.68 -14.34
C LEU A 216 5.16 8.15 -13.93
N LYS A 217 5.10 8.44 -12.63
CA LYS A 217 4.87 9.80 -12.13
C LYS A 217 6.11 10.45 -11.55
N GLY A 218 7.22 9.73 -11.45
CA GLY A 218 8.45 10.17 -10.79
C GLY A 218 8.31 10.29 -9.27
N LYS A 219 9.44 10.55 -8.60
CA LYS A 219 9.50 10.75 -7.15
C LYS A 219 9.26 12.21 -6.78
N LYS A 220 8.36 12.47 -5.81
CA LYS A 220 8.22 13.79 -5.20
C LYS A 220 9.13 13.99 -4.01
N LYS A 221 9.79 15.14 -3.97
CA LYS A 221 10.60 15.57 -2.82
C LYS A 221 9.70 15.89 -1.62
N GLN A 222 10.20 15.61 -0.43
CA GLN A 222 9.55 16.01 0.81
C GLN A 222 9.64 17.54 0.94
N GLN A 223 8.52 18.20 1.21
CA GLN A 223 8.47 19.62 1.50
C GLN A 223 7.23 19.95 2.34
N ILE A 224 7.23 21.13 2.95
CA ILE A 224 6.03 21.74 3.53
C ILE A 224 5.23 22.34 2.37
N SER A 225 3.97 21.95 2.23
CA SER A 225 3.07 22.40 1.16
C SER A 225 2.14 23.50 1.63
N CYS A 226 1.71 23.47 2.90
CA CYS A 226 0.88 24.51 3.47
C CYS A 226 1.18 24.67 4.96
N ILE A 227 1.16 25.90 5.45
CA ILE A 227 1.03 26.21 6.87
C ILE A 227 -0.23 27.07 7.00
N HIS A 228 -1.11 26.71 7.93
CA HIS A 228 -2.27 27.49 8.32
C HIS A 228 -2.21 27.75 9.82
N ALA A 229 -2.42 29.00 10.20
CA ALA A 229 -2.40 29.44 11.58
C ALA A 229 -3.71 30.15 11.90
N SER A 230 -4.33 29.82 13.03
CA SER A 230 -5.60 30.42 13.47
C SER A 230 -5.50 30.85 14.92
N ARG A 231 -5.72 32.15 15.16
CA ARG A 231 -5.84 32.75 16.50
C ARG A 231 -7.06 32.22 17.21
N LYS A 232 -8.20 32.23 16.50
CA LYS A 232 -9.52 31.78 16.99
C LYS A 232 -9.50 30.35 17.52
N THR A 233 -8.88 29.43 16.78
CA THR A 233 -8.83 28.01 17.17
C THR A 233 -7.57 27.64 17.96
N LYS A 234 -6.65 28.59 18.17
CA LYS A 234 -5.34 28.40 18.79
C LYS A 234 -4.58 27.22 18.19
N ARG A 235 -4.53 27.16 16.86
CA ARG A 235 -4.04 25.98 16.14
C ARG A 235 -3.14 26.34 14.97
N ILE A 236 -2.08 25.56 14.82
CA ILE A 236 -1.25 25.51 13.62
C ILE A 236 -1.52 24.18 12.91
N THR A 237 -1.76 24.24 11.61
CA THR A 237 -1.90 23.07 10.74
C THR A 237 -0.84 23.11 9.65
N VAL A 238 -0.22 21.96 9.38
CA VAL A 238 0.88 21.80 8.43
C VAL A 238 0.55 20.68 7.46
N LEU A 239 0.57 20.98 6.17
CA LEU A 239 0.46 20.01 5.09
C LEU A 239 1.84 19.72 4.51
N LEU A 240 2.12 18.46 4.25
CA LEU A 240 3.36 17.95 3.68
C LEU A 240 3.09 17.24 2.35
N THR A 241 4.07 17.23 1.43
CA THR A 241 3.91 16.51 0.14
C THR A 241 3.85 14.99 0.28
N ARG A 242 4.43 14.44 1.35
CA ARG A 242 4.48 12.99 1.61
C ARG A 242 4.22 12.71 3.09
N PRO A 243 3.59 11.55 3.38
CA PRO A 243 3.26 11.19 4.75
C PRO A 243 4.53 10.86 5.53
N ILE A 244 4.62 11.41 6.75
CA ILE A 244 5.68 11.11 7.72
C ILE A 244 5.05 10.70 9.05
N MET A 245 5.84 10.06 9.91
CA MET A 245 5.54 9.96 11.35
C MET A 245 6.37 11.00 12.10
N VAL A 246 5.72 11.86 12.87
CA VAL A 246 6.39 12.84 13.73
C VAL A 246 6.68 12.21 15.09
N GLY A 247 7.91 12.38 15.60
CA GLY A 247 8.34 11.87 16.91
C GLY A 247 8.93 10.45 16.90
N ARG A 248 8.99 9.80 15.73
CA ARG A 248 9.73 8.55 15.49
C ARG A 248 10.68 8.76 14.31
N GLY A 249 11.76 9.52 14.55
CA GLY A 249 12.75 9.89 13.54
C GLY A 249 12.56 11.31 12.99
N ASN A 250 11.43 11.58 12.33
CA ASN A 250 11.16 12.92 11.79
C ASN A 250 10.68 13.89 12.88
N SER A 251 11.15 15.13 12.81
CA SER A 251 10.77 16.20 13.75
C SER A 251 10.16 17.38 13.01
N LEU A 252 9.02 17.87 13.51
CA LEU A 252 8.42 19.14 13.11
C LEU A 252 8.61 20.14 14.25
N ILE A 253 9.34 21.22 13.99
CA ILE A 253 9.60 22.28 14.96
C ILE A 253 8.75 23.48 14.59
N LEU A 254 7.90 23.93 15.51
CA LEU A 254 7.12 25.16 15.38
C LEU A 254 7.88 26.28 16.08
N SER A 255 8.07 27.41 15.40
CA SER A 255 8.67 28.60 15.97
C SER A 255 7.76 29.81 15.78
N ILE A 256 7.47 30.54 16.87
CA ILE A 256 6.72 31.81 16.86
C ILE A 256 7.68 32.92 17.30
N HIS A 257 7.86 33.95 16.49
CA HIS A 257 8.90 34.98 16.65
C HIS A 257 10.31 34.39 16.85
N GLY A 258 10.62 33.32 16.13
CA GLY A 258 11.90 32.60 16.24
C GLY A 258 12.07 31.77 17.52
N LYS A 259 11.09 31.76 18.43
CA LYS A 259 11.12 30.92 19.64
C LYS A 259 10.37 29.62 19.40
N SER A 260 11.04 28.51 19.66
CA SER A 260 10.44 27.17 19.56
C SER A 260 9.27 27.03 20.53
N VAL A 261 8.15 26.54 20.02
CA VAL A 261 6.93 26.30 20.79
C VAL A 261 6.84 24.81 21.11
N ALA A 262 6.84 24.49 22.40
CA ALA A 262 6.69 23.12 22.89
C ALA A 262 5.28 22.55 22.59
N GLY A 263 5.12 21.24 22.74
CA GLY A 263 3.84 20.55 22.55
C GLY A 263 3.88 19.52 21.42
N GLN A 264 2.89 18.64 21.41
CA GLN A 264 2.84 17.48 20.53
C GLN A 264 2.10 17.80 19.23
N TRP A 265 2.61 17.23 18.14
CA TRP A 265 1.91 17.18 16.87
C TRP A 265 0.99 15.96 16.84
N LYS A 266 -0.19 16.13 16.26
CA LYS A 266 -1.15 15.05 16.04
C LYS A 266 -1.74 15.11 14.63
N THR A 267 -2.19 13.97 14.15
CA THR A 267 -2.98 13.89 12.91
C THR A 267 -4.38 14.48 13.13
N PRO A 268 -5.17 14.74 12.07
CA PRO A 268 -6.55 15.26 12.20
C PRO A 268 -7.47 14.40 13.05
N THR A 269 -7.24 13.08 13.07
CA THR A 269 -7.98 12.11 13.91
C THR A 269 -7.41 11.97 15.31
N GLY A 270 -6.34 12.69 15.65
CA GLY A 270 -5.69 12.68 16.97
C GLY A 270 -4.61 11.61 17.17
N SER A 271 -4.36 10.75 16.18
CA SER A 271 -3.30 9.73 16.23
C SER A 271 -1.90 10.32 15.93
N SER A 272 -0.85 9.50 16.06
CA SER A 272 0.53 9.82 15.66
C SER A 272 1.03 8.91 14.53
N SER A 273 0.13 8.39 13.69
CA SER A 273 0.49 7.54 12.53
C SER A 273 1.07 8.36 11.37
N PHE A 274 1.50 7.68 10.30
CA PHE A 274 1.87 8.32 9.05
C PHE A 274 0.76 9.25 8.56
N SER A 275 1.09 10.52 8.30
CA SER A 275 0.16 11.51 7.80
C SER A 275 0.88 12.59 7.01
N VAL A 276 0.18 13.13 6.00
CA VAL A 276 0.55 14.34 5.28
C VAL A 276 0.13 15.61 6.02
N LEU A 277 -0.89 15.52 6.88
CA LEU A 277 -1.48 16.64 7.60
C LEU A 277 -1.22 16.50 9.11
N TRP A 278 -0.67 17.55 9.71
CA TRP A 278 -0.29 17.60 11.12
C TRP A 278 -0.82 18.86 11.79
N ILE A 279 -1.27 18.70 13.03
CA ILE A 279 -1.91 19.74 13.81
C ILE A 279 -1.17 19.90 15.13
N LYS A 280 -0.96 21.14 15.54
CA LYS A 280 -0.48 21.51 16.86
C LYS A 280 -1.43 22.51 17.48
N ASP A 281 -2.04 22.11 18.60
CA ASP A 281 -2.83 23.02 19.42
C ASP A 281 -1.87 23.81 20.32
N LEU A 282 -2.11 25.11 20.44
CA LEU A 282 -1.31 26.04 21.22
C LEU A 282 -1.92 26.20 22.62
N THR A 283 -1.07 26.23 23.65
CA THR A 283 -1.48 26.50 25.02
C THR A 283 -1.93 27.95 25.19
N GLU A 284 -1.22 28.87 24.53
CA GLU A 284 -1.50 30.31 24.49
C GLU A 284 -1.95 30.72 23.09
N SER A 285 -2.80 31.74 22.97
CA SER A 285 -3.17 32.28 21.66
C SER A 285 -1.98 32.97 21.01
N ILE A 286 -2.02 33.07 19.68
CA ILE A 286 -1.05 33.84 18.93
C ILE A 286 -1.27 35.33 19.27
N PRO A 287 -0.23 36.12 19.63
CA PRO A 287 -0.37 37.50 20.15
C PRO A 287 -1.07 38.49 19.20
N GLU A 288 -2.22 39.05 19.57
CA GLU A 288 -3.10 39.88 18.71
C GLU A 288 -2.58 41.31 18.45
N GLU A 289 -1.74 41.87 19.32
CA GLU A 289 -1.37 43.29 19.27
C GLU A 289 -0.18 43.63 18.35
N LYS A 290 0.40 42.63 17.68
CA LYS A 290 1.59 42.79 16.84
C LYS A 290 1.53 41.85 15.64
N GLU A 291 2.26 42.20 14.59
CA GLU A 291 2.60 41.27 13.51
C GLU A 291 3.36 40.07 14.08
N VAL A 292 2.90 38.86 13.80
CA VAL A 292 3.48 37.62 14.32
C VAL A 292 4.07 36.75 13.22
N SER A 293 5.36 36.45 13.35
CA SER A 293 6.06 35.52 12.48
C SER A 293 5.90 34.08 12.98
N VAL A 294 5.30 33.22 12.16
CA VAL A 294 5.15 31.78 12.41
C VAL A 294 5.97 31.01 11.39
N SER A 295 6.77 30.06 11.84
CA SER A 295 7.53 29.16 10.96
C SER A 295 7.50 27.73 11.44
N VAL A 296 7.55 26.81 10.49
CA VAL A 296 7.66 25.37 10.75
C VAL A 296 8.87 24.83 10.01
N THR A 297 9.69 24.06 10.72
CA THR A 297 10.86 23.37 10.18
C THR A 297 10.69 21.86 10.30
N LEU A 298 10.78 21.16 9.19
CA LEU A 298 10.88 19.70 9.12
C LEU A 298 12.35 19.29 9.09
N ILE A 299 12.71 18.42 10.04
CA ILE A 299 13.99 17.72 10.09
C ILE A 299 13.70 16.23 9.83
N PRO A 300 14.06 15.70 8.64
CA PRO A 300 13.91 14.28 8.32
C PRO A 300 14.84 13.40 9.17
N ASP A 301 14.46 12.13 9.33
CA ASP A 301 15.25 11.15 10.09
C ASP A 301 16.54 10.73 9.37
N ILE A 302 16.43 10.52 8.05
CA ILE A 302 17.47 9.90 7.21
C ILE A 302 18.64 10.88 6.95
N ASP A 303 18.34 12.17 6.95
CA ASP A 303 19.30 13.24 6.69
C ASP A 303 18.96 14.45 7.59
N LYS A 304 19.69 14.57 8.70
CA LYS A 304 19.51 15.65 9.67
C LYS A 304 20.10 16.98 9.20
N ASP A 305 20.96 16.95 8.18
CA ASP A 305 21.58 18.14 7.60
C ASP A 305 20.63 18.82 6.60
N THR A 306 19.72 18.06 5.99
CA THR A 306 18.63 18.62 5.17
C THR A 306 17.45 19.06 6.03
N GLN A 307 17.16 20.36 6.05
CA GLN A 307 16.00 20.92 6.74
C GLN A 307 15.07 21.65 5.76
N PHE A 308 13.76 21.46 5.92
CA PHE A 308 12.76 22.16 5.11
C PHE A 308 11.99 23.12 6.00
N SER A 309 12.12 24.42 5.76
CA SER A 309 11.45 25.45 6.53
C SER A 309 10.50 26.27 5.67
N GLN A 310 9.33 26.60 6.22
CA GLN A 310 8.40 27.53 5.63
C GLN A 310 7.79 28.39 6.74
N GLY A 311 7.45 29.64 6.43
CA GLY A 311 6.86 30.56 7.39
C GLY A 311 5.83 31.49 6.76
N LEU A 312 5.07 32.14 7.63
CA LEU A 312 4.04 33.12 7.31
C LEU A 312 4.06 34.24 8.35
N GLN A 313 3.53 35.40 7.98
CA GLN A 313 3.22 36.48 8.91
C GLN A 313 1.71 36.48 9.18
N ILE A 314 1.33 36.83 10.41
CA ILE A 314 -0.05 37.10 10.80
C ILE A 314 -0.12 38.54 11.25
N ASP A 315 -0.89 39.35 10.54
CA ASP A 315 -1.10 40.75 10.93
C ASP A 315 -1.90 40.82 12.24
N ALA A 316 -1.84 41.97 12.93
CA ALA A 316 -2.52 42.18 14.22
C ALA A 316 -4.03 41.89 14.11
N ASP A 317 -4.64 42.31 13.01
CA ASP A 317 -6.09 42.31 12.79
C ASP A 317 -6.61 40.99 12.18
N GLN A 318 -5.71 40.08 11.80
CA GLN A 318 -6.06 38.83 11.12
C GLN A 318 -6.37 37.71 12.12
N GLU A 319 -7.56 37.12 12.02
CA GLU A 319 -7.93 35.93 12.82
C GLU A 319 -7.17 34.67 12.40
N GLU A 320 -6.79 34.57 11.13
CA GLU A 320 -6.07 33.45 10.54
C GLU A 320 -5.17 33.93 9.40
N ALA A 321 -4.11 33.17 9.14
CA ALA A 321 -3.23 33.38 7.99
C ALA A 321 -2.71 32.03 7.49
N TRP A 322 -2.35 31.95 6.22
CA TRP A 322 -1.78 30.75 5.64
C TRP A 322 -0.77 31.08 4.55
N VAL A 323 0.07 30.11 4.25
CA VAL A 323 0.91 30.10 3.07
C VAL A 323 0.77 28.73 2.42
N MET A 324 0.44 28.72 1.13
CA MET A 324 0.45 27.50 0.32
C MET A 324 1.55 27.60 -0.73
N ALA A 325 2.37 26.56 -0.83
CA ALA A 325 3.48 26.48 -1.75
C ALA A 325 3.02 26.69 -3.20
N ASP A 326 3.82 27.40 -3.98
CA ASP A 326 3.59 27.57 -5.41
C ASP A 326 3.96 26.29 -6.15
N PHE A 327 2.93 25.61 -6.67
CA PHE A 327 3.11 24.50 -7.57
C PHE A 327 3.03 25.04 -9.00
N LYS A 328 4.05 24.74 -9.83
CA LYS A 328 3.88 24.86 -11.29
C LYS A 328 2.62 24.09 -11.70
N SER A 329 1.87 24.61 -12.66
CA SER A 329 0.71 23.90 -13.21
C SER A 329 1.09 22.47 -13.64
N GLY A 330 0.29 21.48 -13.25
CA GLY A 330 0.56 20.06 -13.49
C GLY A 330 1.58 19.45 -12.53
N SER A 331 2.01 20.14 -11.46
CA SER A 331 3.01 19.62 -10.53
C SER A 331 2.45 19.22 -9.17
N ARG A 332 1.14 19.39 -8.92
CA ARG A 332 0.51 18.99 -7.64
C ARG A 332 0.40 17.48 -7.49
N PHE A 333 0.11 16.73 -8.56
CA PHE A 333 -0.02 15.26 -8.51
C PHE A 333 0.99 14.46 -9.35
N SER A 334 1.68 15.08 -10.31
CA SER A 334 2.68 14.43 -11.18
C SER A 334 4.00 15.21 -11.19
N ASN A 335 5.09 14.59 -11.67
CA ASN A 335 6.37 15.27 -11.90
C ASN A 335 6.54 15.68 -13.36
N GLU A 336 7.47 16.60 -13.60
CA GLU A 336 7.84 17.05 -14.93
C GLU A 336 8.59 15.95 -15.68
N LEU A 337 8.08 15.58 -16.85
CA LEU A 337 8.70 14.62 -17.73
C LEU A 337 9.76 15.31 -18.58
N SER A 338 10.87 14.61 -18.84
CA SER A 338 11.81 15.06 -19.85
C SER A 338 11.18 14.97 -21.24
N ALA A 339 11.66 15.77 -22.20
CA ALA A 339 11.18 15.72 -23.59
C ALA A 339 11.31 14.30 -24.19
N ALA A 340 12.40 13.60 -23.87
CA ALA A 340 12.60 12.21 -24.29
C ALA A 340 11.54 11.28 -23.69
N THR A 341 11.28 11.39 -22.38
CA THR A 341 10.27 10.57 -21.70
C THR A 341 8.86 10.85 -22.23
N SER A 342 8.50 12.12 -22.46
CA SER A 342 7.19 12.49 -23.03
C SER A 342 7.00 11.84 -24.41
N SER A 343 8.01 11.98 -25.29
CA SER A 343 7.96 11.41 -26.64
C SER A 343 7.84 9.88 -26.63
N THR A 344 8.54 9.19 -25.72
CA THR A 344 8.40 7.74 -25.55
C THR A 344 6.99 7.37 -25.12
N LEU A 345 6.44 8.00 -24.09
CA LEU A 345 5.10 7.68 -23.57
C LEU A 345 4.00 8.00 -24.60
N GLU A 346 4.15 9.07 -25.38
CA GLU A 346 3.23 9.40 -26.48
C GLU A 346 3.26 8.34 -27.58
N THR A 347 4.45 7.85 -27.96
CA THR A 347 4.60 6.75 -28.93
C THR A 347 3.95 5.45 -28.43
N GLU A 348 4.14 5.14 -27.14
CA GLU A 348 3.49 4.00 -26.50
C GLU A 348 1.97 4.18 -26.47
N LEU A 349 1.46 5.38 -26.16
CA LEU A 349 0.03 5.65 -26.15
C LEU A 349 -0.61 5.42 -27.52
N GLU A 350 0.03 5.87 -28.59
CA GLU A 350 -0.46 5.62 -29.96
C GLU A 350 -0.45 4.12 -30.28
N SER A 351 0.61 3.40 -29.93
CA SER A 351 0.68 1.94 -30.12
C SER A 351 -0.44 1.20 -29.38
N ILE A 352 -0.75 1.64 -28.15
CA ILE A 352 -1.82 1.05 -27.35
C ILE A 352 -3.20 1.43 -27.90
N LYS A 353 -3.38 2.64 -28.46
CA LYS A 353 -4.62 3.03 -29.16
C LYS A 353 -4.87 2.16 -30.39
N GLU A 354 -3.84 1.85 -31.17
CA GLU A 354 -3.95 0.90 -32.28
C GLU A 354 -4.40 -0.48 -31.78
N LEU A 355 -3.78 -0.98 -30.70
CA LEU A 355 -4.17 -2.25 -30.08
C LEU A 355 -5.61 -2.23 -29.55
N HIS A 356 -6.08 -1.10 -29.01
CA HIS A 356 -7.48 -0.93 -28.60
C HIS A 356 -8.44 -1.01 -29.78
N GLY A 357 -8.06 -0.49 -30.96
CA GLY A 357 -8.83 -0.65 -32.18
C GLY A 357 -9.01 -2.11 -32.61
N VAL A 358 -8.03 -2.97 -32.31
CA VAL A 358 -8.08 -4.41 -32.59
C VAL A 358 -8.80 -5.19 -31.49
N GLU A 359 -8.56 -4.86 -30.23
CA GLU A 359 -9.12 -5.51 -29.04
C GLU A 359 -9.85 -4.52 -28.12
N PRO A 360 -11.05 -4.05 -28.50
CA PRO A 360 -11.74 -2.97 -27.77
C PRO A 360 -12.15 -3.36 -26.35
N ASP A 361 -12.46 -4.63 -26.11
CA ASP A 361 -12.85 -5.16 -24.80
C ASP A 361 -11.65 -5.70 -23.99
N ASN A 362 -10.41 -5.38 -24.37
CA ASN A 362 -9.26 -5.76 -23.57
C ASN A 362 -9.02 -4.76 -22.43
N LYS A 363 -9.38 -5.18 -21.20
CA LYS A 363 -9.24 -4.34 -20.00
C LYS A 363 -7.82 -3.87 -19.71
N TRP A 364 -6.80 -4.61 -20.12
CA TRP A 364 -5.40 -4.23 -19.88
C TRP A 364 -4.98 -3.12 -20.84
N VAL A 365 -5.43 -3.18 -22.09
CA VAL A 365 -5.23 -2.11 -23.08
C VAL A 365 -5.86 -0.83 -22.58
N LEU A 366 -7.12 -0.88 -22.16
CA LEU A 366 -7.83 0.27 -21.57
C LEU A 366 -7.11 0.83 -20.33
N LEU A 367 -6.72 -0.03 -19.38
CA LEU A 367 -6.02 0.41 -18.17
C LEU A 367 -4.65 1.06 -18.48
N THR A 368 -3.94 0.54 -19.47
CA THR A 368 -2.66 1.11 -19.93
C THR A 368 -2.88 2.44 -20.63
N MET A 369 -3.88 2.58 -21.52
CA MET A 369 -4.25 3.87 -22.12
C MET A 369 -4.55 4.91 -21.05
N PHE A 370 -5.38 4.55 -20.07
CA PHE A 370 -5.69 5.42 -18.93
C PHE A 370 -4.41 5.86 -18.21
N SER A 371 -3.52 4.93 -17.90
CA SER A 371 -2.28 5.19 -17.16
C SER A 371 -1.32 6.10 -17.93
N LEU A 372 -1.18 5.88 -19.25
CA LEU A 372 -0.34 6.70 -20.14
C LEU A 372 -0.91 8.11 -20.29
N MET A 373 -2.22 8.25 -20.56
CA MET A 373 -2.87 9.57 -20.64
C MET A 373 -2.72 10.36 -19.33
N MET A 374 -2.86 9.69 -18.18
CA MET A 374 -2.62 10.29 -16.86
C MET A 374 -1.17 10.68 -16.59
N ALA A 375 -0.21 10.04 -17.25
CA ALA A 375 1.22 10.34 -17.10
C ALA A 375 1.65 11.49 -18.03
N ILE A 376 1.18 11.49 -19.28
CA ILE A 376 1.50 12.49 -20.31
C ILE A 376 0.83 13.82 -19.99
N ASP A 377 -0.49 13.83 -19.80
CA ASP A 377 -1.24 15.06 -19.52
C ASP A 377 -1.37 15.32 -18.03
N ARG A 378 -0.38 16.05 -17.53
CA ARG A 378 -0.25 16.41 -16.11
C ARG A 378 -1.36 17.33 -15.60
N THR A 379 -2.01 18.08 -16.50
CA THR A 379 -3.11 19.00 -16.16
C THR A 379 -4.47 18.33 -16.22
N HIS A 380 -4.54 17.14 -16.82
CA HIS A 380 -5.77 16.41 -17.08
C HIS A 380 -6.78 17.22 -17.89
N SER A 381 -6.29 18.05 -18.82
CA SER A 381 -7.11 18.91 -19.68
C SER A 381 -7.22 18.39 -21.11
N MET A 382 -6.15 17.80 -21.66
CA MET A 382 -6.05 17.29 -23.01
C MET A 382 -6.84 15.99 -23.19
N TYR A 383 -6.66 15.01 -22.31
CA TYR A 383 -7.27 13.67 -22.45
C TYR A 383 -8.50 13.45 -21.56
N LYS A 384 -9.15 14.54 -21.12
CA LYS A 384 -10.19 14.47 -20.09
C LYS A 384 -11.40 13.62 -20.51
N LEU A 385 -11.81 13.73 -21.77
CA LEU A 385 -12.96 13.00 -22.28
C LEU A 385 -12.61 11.52 -22.50
N GLU A 386 -11.47 11.27 -23.14
CA GLU A 386 -10.95 9.94 -23.46
C GLU A 386 -10.69 9.13 -22.19
N ILE A 387 -10.15 9.75 -21.13
CA ILE A 387 -9.99 9.12 -19.82
C ILE A 387 -11.34 8.71 -19.24
N ARG A 388 -12.36 9.59 -19.30
CA ARG A 388 -13.70 9.28 -18.79
C ARG A 388 -14.33 8.11 -19.55
N GLU A 389 -14.26 8.13 -20.87
CA GLU A 389 -14.77 7.06 -21.74
C GLU A 389 -14.05 5.73 -21.48
N CYS A 390 -12.72 5.76 -21.35
CA CYS A 390 -11.91 4.59 -21.03
C CYS A 390 -12.32 3.96 -19.70
N ILE A 391 -12.51 4.76 -18.64
CA ILE A 391 -12.99 4.27 -17.34
C ILE A 391 -14.41 3.69 -17.45
N ASP A 392 -15.29 4.33 -18.22
CA ASP A 392 -16.66 3.85 -18.41
C ASP A 392 -16.70 2.53 -19.20
N GLN A 393 -15.77 2.30 -20.13
CA GLN A 393 -15.59 1.01 -20.79
C GLN A 393 -15.00 -0.05 -19.86
N LEU A 394 -14.00 0.30 -19.03
CA LEU A 394 -13.43 -0.60 -18.03
C LEU A 394 -14.49 -1.15 -17.06
N ILE A 395 -15.42 -0.29 -16.63
CA ILE A 395 -16.56 -0.71 -15.78
C ILE A 395 -17.40 -1.79 -16.47
N LYS A 396 -17.65 -1.66 -17.78
CA LYS A 396 -18.46 -2.62 -18.55
C LYS A 396 -17.74 -3.94 -18.78
N VAL A 397 -16.43 -3.88 -19.08
CA VAL A 397 -15.62 -5.04 -19.46
C VAL A 397 -15.15 -5.86 -18.25
N ASP A 398 -14.84 -5.22 -17.11
CA ASP A 398 -14.36 -5.89 -15.90
C ASP A 398 -15.26 -5.60 -14.69
N LEU A 399 -16.51 -6.11 -14.78
CA LEU A 399 -17.58 -5.92 -13.78
C LEU A 399 -17.15 -6.27 -12.34
N LYS A 400 -16.24 -7.24 -12.16
CA LYS A 400 -15.75 -7.62 -10.82
C LYS A 400 -14.94 -6.49 -10.15
N ARG A 401 -14.51 -5.49 -10.91
CA ARG A 401 -13.75 -4.32 -10.47
C ARG A 401 -14.48 -3.00 -10.69
N GLU A 402 -15.78 -3.02 -10.97
CA GLU A 402 -16.61 -1.83 -11.16
C GLU A 402 -16.39 -0.76 -10.06
N ALA A 403 -16.47 -1.14 -8.79
CA ALA A 403 -16.28 -0.20 -7.67
C ALA A 403 -14.89 0.48 -7.70
N TYR A 404 -13.84 -0.29 -8.03
CA TYR A 404 -12.49 0.24 -8.15
C TYR A 404 -12.38 1.29 -9.28
N TYR A 405 -13.04 1.06 -10.42
CA TYR A 405 -13.04 2.01 -11.52
C TYR A 405 -13.87 3.27 -11.24
N ARG A 406 -15.01 3.15 -10.54
CA ARG A 406 -15.79 4.32 -10.08
C ARG A 406 -14.99 5.19 -9.12
N ASP A 407 -14.27 4.56 -8.18
CA ASP A 407 -13.36 5.28 -7.28
C ASP A 407 -12.17 5.89 -8.04
N THR A 408 -11.66 5.22 -9.07
CA THR A 408 -10.61 5.73 -9.95
C THR A 408 -11.09 6.96 -10.75
N LYS A 409 -12.34 6.94 -11.22
CA LYS A 409 -13.01 8.10 -11.83
C LYS A 409 -13.09 9.28 -10.86
N SER A 410 -13.52 9.01 -9.62
CA SER A 410 -13.59 10.02 -8.56
C SER A 410 -12.21 10.63 -8.27
N LYS A 411 -11.17 9.80 -8.18
CA LYS A 411 -9.78 10.25 -8.02
C LYS A 411 -9.33 11.12 -9.18
N PHE A 412 -9.61 10.73 -10.42
CA PHE A 412 -9.27 11.51 -11.60
C PHE A 412 -9.95 12.88 -11.62
N ILE A 413 -11.27 12.91 -11.39
CA ILE A 413 -12.05 14.16 -11.35
C ILE A 413 -11.49 15.12 -10.31
N LEU A 414 -11.25 14.63 -9.09
CA LEU A 414 -10.68 15.46 -8.03
C LEU A 414 -9.28 15.95 -8.35
N GLN A 415 -8.42 15.12 -8.96
CA GLN A 415 -7.09 15.56 -9.39
C GLN A 415 -7.17 16.65 -10.46
N SER A 416 -8.05 16.51 -11.46
CA SER A 416 -8.28 17.49 -12.52
C SER A 416 -8.77 18.84 -11.95
N ILE A 417 -9.75 18.80 -11.04
CA ILE A 417 -10.29 20.01 -10.40
C ILE A 417 -9.23 20.67 -9.54
N LEU A 418 -8.58 19.91 -8.65
CA LEU A 418 -7.58 20.46 -7.74
C LEU A 418 -6.40 21.06 -8.51
N GLU A 419 -5.91 20.43 -9.58
CA GLU A 419 -4.77 20.97 -10.35
C GLU A 419 -5.04 22.37 -10.94
N THR A 420 -6.30 22.66 -11.30
CA THR A 420 -6.72 23.96 -11.87
C THR A 420 -7.29 24.94 -10.84
N GLN A 421 -7.58 24.46 -9.62
CA GLN A 421 -8.14 25.28 -8.56
C GLN A 421 -7.12 26.30 -8.05
N ASP A 422 -7.59 27.52 -7.79
CA ASP A 422 -6.85 28.50 -6.99
C ASP A 422 -6.42 27.88 -5.65
N LYS A 423 -5.12 27.91 -5.38
CA LYS A 423 -4.50 27.40 -4.15
C LYS A 423 -5.02 28.08 -2.88
N ASN A 424 -5.56 29.29 -3.00
CA ASN A 424 -6.11 30.07 -1.89
C ASN A 424 -7.64 30.02 -1.82
N ALA A 425 -8.29 29.22 -2.68
CA ALA A 425 -9.74 29.10 -2.68
C ALA A 425 -10.26 28.69 -1.29
N ARG A 426 -11.32 29.38 -0.85
CA ARG A 426 -12.04 29.09 0.39
C ARG A 426 -13.38 28.42 0.14
N GLU A 427 -13.82 28.37 -1.12
CA GLU A 427 -15.09 27.77 -1.52
C GLU A 427 -14.87 26.85 -2.73
N MET A 428 -15.62 25.76 -2.78
CA MET A 428 -15.60 24.81 -3.89
C MET A 428 -16.97 24.17 -4.05
N SER A 429 -17.39 23.96 -5.30
CA SER A 429 -18.51 23.06 -5.62
C SER A 429 -17.98 21.85 -6.37
N LEU A 430 -18.36 20.66 -5.89
CA LEU A 430 -18.14 19.34 -6.47
C LEU A 430 -19.49 18.63 -6.68
N LYS A 431 -20.52 19.44 -6.92
CA LYS A 431 -21.88 18.97 -7.13
C LYS A 431 -22.00 18.27 -8.49
N ASP A 432 -22.80 17.20 -8.55
CA ASP A 432 -23.12 16.47 -9.79
C ASP A 432 -21.89 15.85 -10.50
N GLU A 433 -20.80 15.55 -9.76
CA GLU A 433 -19.57 14.97 -10.34
C GLU A 433 -19.55 13.43 -10.32
N GLY A 434 -20.58 12.79 -9.77
CA GLY A 434 -20.71 11.33 -9.69
C GLY A 434 -19.65 10.66 -8.79
N LEU A 435 -19.17 11.37 -7.78
CA LEU A 435 -18.12 10.90 -6.88
C LEU A 435 -18.62 9.76 -5.99
N THR A 436 -17.87 8.65 -5.93
CA THR A 436 -18.08 7.53 -4.99
C THR A 436 -17.14 7.59 -3.79
N ALA A 437 -16.00 8.27 -3.95
CA ALA A 437 -15.01 8.46 -2.89
C ALA A 437 -14.28 9.80 -3.03
N LEU A 438 -13.83 10.35 -1.90
CA LEU A 438 -13.09 11.61 -1.85
C LEU A 438 -11.59 11.33 -1.67
N TYR A 439 -10.79 11.78 -2.64
CA TYR A 439 -9.33 11.71 -2.66
C TYR A 439 -8.72 13.10 -2.48
N HIS A 440 -7.49 13.14 -1.95
CA HIS A 440 -6.69 14.38 -1.89
C HIS A 440 -7.33 15.52 -1.08
N THR A 441 -8.26 15.19 -0.17
CA THR A 441 -8.96 16.15 0.72
C THR A 441 -8.02 17.00 1.58
N GLU A 442 -6.77 16.57 1.79
CA GLU A 442 -5.74 17.37 2.44
C GLU A 442 -5.41 18.67 1.68
N TRP A 443 -5.62 18.71 0.37
CA TRP A 443 -5.49 19.92 -0.45
C TRP A 443 -6.68 20.85 -0.33
N MET A 444 -7.77 20.39 0.29
CA MET A 444 -8.98 21.17 0.58
C MET A 444 -8.96 21.74 2.01
N LEU A 445 -7.83 21.64 2.73
CA LEU A 445 -7.64 22.07 4.11
C LEU A 445 -8.20 23.48 4.40
N LEU A 446 -8.03 24.39 3.46
CA LEU A 446 -8.40 25.81 3.59
C LEU A 446 -9.86 26.09 3.24
N LEU A 447 -10.62 25.13 2.71
CA LEU A 447 -12.02 25.39 2.35
C LEU A 447 -12.85 25.69 3.61
N THR A 448 -13.62 26.78 3.54
CA THR A 448 -14.68 27.15 4.49
C THR A 448 -16.04 26.70 4.01
N SER A 449 -16.26 26.56 2.70
CA SER A 449 -17.51 26.09 2.12
C SER A 449 -17.25 25.02 1.07
N ILE A 450 -17.96 23.90 1.14
CA ILE A 450 -17.93 22.88 0.09
C ILE A 450 -19.31 22.31 -0.19
N ASP A 451 -19.67 22.24 -1.47
CA ASP A 451 -20.88 21.56 -1.95
C ASP A 451 -20.50 20.22 -2.59
N LEU A 452 -20.94 19.13 -1.99
CA LEU A 452 -20.75 17.74 -2.40
C LEU A 452 -22.09 17.07 -2.77
N SER A 453 -23.14 17.88 -3.02
CA SER A 453 -24.47 17.34 -3.30
C SER A 453 -24.55 16.58 -4.63
N ASN A 454 -25.53 15.69 -4.74
CA ASN A 454 -25.79 14.88 -5.94
C ASN A 454 -24.58 14.04 -6.38
N ASN A 455 -24.01 13.30 -5.44
CA ASN A 455 -22.94 12.34 -5.70
C ASN A 455 -23.39 10.94 -5.22
N ALA A 456 -22.47 9.99 -5.17
CA ALA A 456 -22.72 8.62 -4.71
C ALA A 456 -21.86 8.27 -3.48
N LEU A 457 -21.57 9.26 -2.63
CA LEU A 457 -20.72 9.07 -1.45
C LEU A 457 -21.44 8.25 -0.39
N SER A 458 -20.76 7.22 0.13
CA SER A 458 -21.25 6.42 1.26
C SER A 458 -20.51 6.69 2.57
N THR A 459 -19.47 7.53 2.53
CA THR A 459 -18.62 7.88 3.68
C THR A 459 -18.01 9.26 3.50
N VAL A 460 -17.81 9.97 4.61
CA VAL A 460 -17.16 11.30 4.65
C VAL A 460 -15.93 11.34 5.57
N LYS A 461 -15.36 10.18 5.92
CA LYS A 461 -14.21 10.08 6.85
C LYS A 461 -13.02 10.94 6.45
N SER A 462 -12.74 11.06 5.15
CA SER A 462 -11.64 11.88 4.64
C SER A 462 -11.84 13.38 4.84
N LEU A 463 -13.07 13.84 5.10
CA LEU A 463 -13.35 15.24 5.42
C LEU A 463 -12.74 15.70 6.75
N SER A 464 -12.21 14.80 7.58
CA SER A 464 -11.46 15.16 8.79
C SER A 464 -10.30 16.14 8.54
N ASN A 465 -9.81 16.19 7.29
CA ASN A 465 -8.75 17.07 6.83
C ASN A 465 -9.19 18.55 6.67
N LEU A 466 -10.48 18.84 6.50
CA LEU A 466 -10.97 20.20 6.20
C LEU A 466 -11.13 21.01 7.50
N ARG A 467 -9.99 21.48 8.04
CA ARG A 467 -9.92 22.14 9.35
C ARG A 467 -10.57 23.52 9.40
N CYS A 468 -10.80 24.13 8.24
CA CYS A 468 -11.41 25.46 8.10
C CYS A 468 -12.91 25.40 7.78
N LEU A 469 -13.49 24.21 7.61
CA LEU A 469 -14.85 24.05 7.09
C LEU A 469 -15.90 24.66 8.02
N LYS A 470 -16.77 25.49 7.44
CA LYS A 470 -17.89 26.19 8.10
C LYS A 470 -19.23 25.79 7.50
N CYS A 471 -19.31 25.59 6.18
CA CYS A 471 -20.54 25.24 5.47
C CYS A 471 -20.32 23.98 4.62
N LEU A 472 -21.18 22.98 4.77
CA LEU A 472 -21.07 21.70 4.07
C LEU A 472 -22.43 21.27 3.53
N CYS A 473 -22.53 21.06 2.22
CA CYS A 473 -23.70 20.44 1.59
C CYS A 473 -23.34 19.02 1.13
N LEU A 474 -24.07 18.02 1.60
CA LEU A 474 -23.93 16.59 1.30
C LEU A 474 -25.26 16.00 0.80
N ASP A 475 -26.16 16.86 0.32
CA ASP A 475 -27.49 16.46 -0.13
C ASP A 475 -27.43 15.39 -1.23
N ASN A 476 -28.39 14.46 -1.24
CA ASN A 476 -28.53 13.45 -2.28
C ASN A 476 -27.25 12.62 -2.49
N ASN A 477 -26.90 11.85 -1.46
CA ASN A 477 -25.80 10.88 -1.42
C ASN A 477 -26.30 9.57 -0.76
N HIS A 478 -25.39 8.67 -0.36
CA HIS A 478 -25.71 7.37 0.24
C HIS A 478 -25.12 7.21 1.66
N LEU A 479 -25.10 8.31 2.42
CA LEU A 479 -24.48 8.35 3.75
C LEU A 479 -25.36 7.66 4.79
N LYS A 480 -24.76 6.73 5.54
CA LYS A 480 -25.40 6.04 6.67
C LYS A 480 -24.89 6.50 8.04
N ASP A 481 -23.75 7.17 8.04
CA ASP A 481 -23.13 7.82 9.19
C ASP A 481 -22.38 9.07 8.71
N LEU A 482 -21.93 9.88 9.68
CA LEU A 482 -21.21 11.12 9.43
C LEU A 482 -19.79 11.08 10.02
N ASP A 483 -19.19 9.88 10.13
CA ASP A 483 -17.84 9.73 10.66
C ASP A 483 -16.82 10.52 9.82
N GLY A 484 -15.92 11.23 10.50
CA GLY A 484 -15.01 12.23 9.96
C GLY A 484 -15.40 13.66 10.33
N LEU A 485 -16.70 13.97 10.41
CA LEU A 485 -17.19 15.33 10.65
C LEU A 485 -16.97 15.81 12.10
N GLN A 486 -16.83 14.91 13.07
CA GLN A 486 -16.48 15.24 14.46
C GLN A 486 -15.21 16.08 14.57
N HIS A 487 -14.31 15.94 13.59
CA HIS A 487 -13.05 16.66 13.59
C HIS A 487 -13.23 18.08 13.03
N CYS A 488 -14.28 18.38 12.26
CA CYS A 488 -14.54 19.70 11.65
C CYS A 488 -15.10 20.70 12.67
N HIS A 489 -14.32 21.07 13.68
CA HIS A 489 -14.79 21.86 14.83
C HIS A 489 -15.35 23.26 14.49
N GLN A 490 -15.06 23.79 13.30
CA GLN A 490 -15.56 25.08 12.83
C GLN A 490 -16.87 25.00 12.04
N LEU A 491 -17.42 23.78 11.84
CA LEU A 491 -18.63 23.56 11.05
C LEU A 491 -19.83 24.27 11.71
N CYS A 492 -20.46 25.17 10.95
CA CYS A 492 -21.59 26.00 11.36
C CYS A 492 -22.90 25.57 10.69
N GLU A 493 -22.84 25.17 9.42
CA GLU A 493 -24.00 24.79 8.61
C GLU A 493 -23.74 23.46 7.91
N LEU A 494 -24.68 22.52 8.05
CA LEU A 494 -24.61 21.18 7.46
C LEU A 494 -25.93 20.81 6.80
N SER A 495 -25.91 20.49 5.51
CA SER A 495 -27.05 19.87 4.82
C SER A 495 -26.69 18.45 4.45
N VAL A 496 -27.52 17.48 4.85
CA VAL A 496 -27.39 16.05 4.55
C VAL A 496 -28.71 15.50 4.03
N LYS A 497 -29.47 16.31 3.27
CA LYS A 497 -30.80 15.92 2.80
C LYS A 497 -30.71 14.70 1.90
N ILE A 498 -31.77 13.89 1.88
CA ILE A 498 -31.90 12.76 0.95
C ILE A 498 -30.63 11.87 1.03
N ASN A 499 -30.39 11.32 2.22
CA ASN A 499 -29.34 10.33 2.48
C ASN A 499 -29.97 9.11 3.18
N ASP A 500 -29.15 8.17 3.64
CA ASP A 500 -29.57 6.91 4.25
C ASP A 500 -29.39 6.88 5.78
N LEU A 501 -29.48 8.03 6.46
CA LEU A 501 -29.37 8.13 7.93
C LEU A 501 -30.63 7.56 8.61
N ASN A 502 -30.44 6.51 9.43
CA ASN A 502 -31.53 5.68 9.93
C ASN A 502 -32.12 6.17 11.25
N SER A 503 -31.30 6.76 12.12
CA SER A 503 -31.77 7.29 13.40
C SER A 503 -31.01 8.54 13.84
N ALA A 504 -31.48 9.19 14.91
CA ALA A 504 -30.83 10.40 15.43
C ALA A 504 -29.43 10.09 16.00
N GLU A 505 -29.20 8.85 16.42
CA GLU A 505 -27.92 8.36 16.93
C GLU A 505 -26.80 8.41 15.87
N ASP A 506 -27.14 8.29 14.58
CA ASP A 506 -26.17 8.41 13.48
C ASP A 506 -25.52 9.81 13.41
N LEU A 507 -26.16 10.82 14.05
CA LEU A 507 -25.66 12.18 14.17
C LEU A 507 -24.93 12.45 15.48
N TYR A 508 -24.84 11.47 16.41
CA TYR A 508 -24.24 11.72 17.72
C TYR A 508 -22.76 12.07 17.66
N ILE A 509 -22.08 11.62 16.60
CA ILE A 509 -20.70 11.98 16.28
C ILE A 509 -20.49 13.50 16.19
N LEU A 510 -21.54 14.27 15.89
CA LEU A 510 -21.50 15.74 15.78
C LEU A 510 -21.57 16.47 17.13
N GLU A 511 -21.62 15.76 18.27
CA GLU A 511 -21.65 16.37 19.61
C GLU A 511 -20.50 17.37 19.85
N ASN A 512 -19.36 17.16 19.18
CA ASN A 512 -18.15 17.97 19.32
C ASN A 512 -18.10 19.19 18.37
N ASN A 513 -19.04 19.31 17.43
CA ASN A 513 -19.14 20.46 16.52
C ASN A 513 -19.88 21.62 17.21
N LYS A 514 -19.23 22.26 18.18
CA LYS A 514 -19.85 23.31 19.02
C LYS A 514 -20.29 24.57 18.25
N CYS A 515 -19.76 24.79 17.05
CA CYS A 515 -20.16 25.88 16.17
C CYS A 515 -21.39 25.57 15.32
N LEU A 516 -21.87 24.32 15.30
CA LEU A 516 -22.96 23.90 14.42
C LEU A 516 -24.28 24.52 14.88
N VAL A 517 -24.82 25.40 14.05
CA VAL A 517 -26.04 26.18 14.32
C VAL A 517 -27.18 25.85 13.38
N LYS A 518 -26.92 25.33 12.18
CA LYS A 518 -27.96 24.90 11.23
C LYS A 518 -27.68 23.50 10.73
N ILE A 519 -28.71 22.66 10.74
CA ILE A 519 -28.64 21.34 10.10
C ILE A 519 -29.91 21.05 9.29
N ASN A 520 -29.77 20.42 8.14
CA ASN A 520 -30.89 19.93 7.35
C ASN A 520 -30.75 18.42 7.11
N VAL A 521 -31.69 17.65 7.64
CA VAL A 521 -31.74 16.18 7.57
C VAL A 521 -32.94 15.69 6.75
N TYR A 522 -33.69 16.59 6.11
CA TYR A 522 -34.91 16.27 5.38
C TYR A 522 -34.69 15.16 4.34
N GLY A 523 -35.62 14.20 4.27
CA GLY A 523 -35.58 13.11 3.31
C GLY A 523 -34.75 11.89 3.74
N ASN A 524 -34.18 11.89 4.94
CA ASN A 524 -33.54 10.71 5.53
C ASN A 524 -34.56 9.78 6.22
N PRO A 525 -34.30 8.46 6.31
CA PRO A 525 -35.16 7.52 7.04
C PRO A 525 -35.45 7.93 8.50
N LEU A 526 -34.52 8.60 9.19
CA LEU A 526 -34.73 9.11 10.56
C LEU A 526 -35.92 10.09 10.68
N CYS A 527 -36.28 10.80 9.61
CA CYS A 527 -37.38 11.75 9.62
C CYS A 527 -38.76 11.07 9.82
N ARG A 528 -38.83 9.74 9.71
CA ARG A 528 -40.04 8.95 10.00
C ARG A 528 -40.39 8.95 11.50
N TYR A 529 -39.41 9.18 12.37
CA TYR A 529 -39.62 9.22 13.82
C TYR A 529 -40.04 10.63 14.25
N LYS A 530 -41.18 10.78 14.92
CA LYS A 530 -41.70 12.11 15.30
C LYS A 530 -40.79 12.91 16.25
N ASP A 531 -39.93 12.22 17.00
CA ASP A 531 -39.05 12.79 18.01
C ASP A 531 -37.61 13.06 17.51
N HIS A 532 -37.32 12.83 16.22
CA HIS A 532 -35.97 12.95 15.67
C HIS A 532 -35.35 14.33 15.91
N THR A 533 -36.08 15.42 15.65
CA THR A 533 -35.58 16.80 15.85
C THR A 533 -35.27 17.08 17.32
N THR A 534 -36.10 16.59 18.25
CA THR A 534 -35.88 16.74 19.70
C THR A 534 -34.63 15.97 20.14
N LYS A 535 -34.43 14.74 19.64
CA LYS A 535 -33.23 13.95 19.92
C LYS A 535 -31.96 14.60 19.36
N ILE A 536 -32.00 15.08 18.12
CA ILE A 536 -30.88 15.80 17.49
C ILE A 536 -30.53 17.05 18.29
N LYS A 537 -31.52 17.88 18.63
CA LYS A 537 -31.33 19.11 19.41
C LYS A 537 -30.82 18.84 20.84
N LYS A 538 -31.22 17.71 21.44
CA LYS A 538 -30.71 17.28 22.75
C LYS A 538 -29.22 16.92 22.69
N ASN A 539 -28.79 16.25 21.62
CA ASN A 539 -27.39 15.87 21.43
C ASN A 539 -26.50 17.06 20.99
N ILE A 540 -27.06 17.95 20.17
CA ILE A 540 -26.36 19.11 19.60
C ILE A 540 -27.09 20.39 20.05
N PRO A 541 -26.89 20.83 21.30
CA PRO A 541 -27.66 21.93 21.88
C PRO A 541 -27.40 23.29 21.20
N SER A 542 -26.29 23.45 20.46
CA SER A 542 -25.94 24.66 19.70
C SER A 542 -26.87 24.95 18.51
N LEU A 543 -27.64 23.97 18.02
CA LEU A 543 -28.46 24.10 16.80
C LEU A 543 -29.58 25.15 16.93
N LEU A 544 -29.51 26.25 16.20
CA LEU A 544 -30.58 27.24 16.14
C LEU A 544 -31.70 26.85 15.17
N SER A 545 -31.38 26.04 14.15
CA SER A 545 -32.33 25.63 13.12
C SER A 545 -32.12 24.18 12.68
N ILE A 546 -33.23 23.45 12.53
CA ILE A 546 -33.29 22.08 11.99
C ILE A 546 -34.33 22.09 10.87
N ASP A 547 -33.94 21.65 9.67
CA ASP A 547 -34.81 21.51 8.48
C ASP A 547 -35.44 22.82 7.95
N ASP A 548 -34.81 23.98 8.19
CA ASP A 548 -35.25 25.24 7.60
C ASP A 548 -34.80 25.36 6.14
N ASN A 549 -35.74 25.65 5.24
CA ASN A 549 -35.51 25.76 3.80
C ASN A 549 -34.85 27.08 3.37
N LYS A 550 -34.53 27.98 4.31
CA LYS A 550 -33.80 29.23 4.03
C LYS A 550 -32.28 28.99 3.99
N CYS A 551 -31.77 28.55 2.85
CA CYS A 551 -30.35 28.76 2.53
C CYS A 551 -30.09 30.27 2.51
N THR A 552 -29.34 30.77 3.48
CA THR A 552 -28.68 32.06 3.34
C THR A 552 -27.55 31.86 2.33
N SER A 553 -27.79 32.24 1.08
CA SER A 553 -26.70 32.60 0.17
C SER A 553 -25.76 33.57 0.92
N ALA A 554 -24.46 33.32 0.86
CA ALA A 554 -23.48 34.27 1.39
C ALA A 554 -23.78 35.67 0.80
N PRO A 555 -23.72 36.75 1.60
CA PRO A 555 -23.69 38.09 1.03
C PRO A 555 -22.44 38.19 0.15
N SER A 556 -22.68 38.64 -1.10
CA SER A 556 -21.69 38.94 -2.15
C SER A 556 -20.46 39.71 -1.67
#